data_AF-A0A183E5A2-F1
#
_entry.id   AF-A0A183E5A2-F1
#
_cell.length_a   1.000
_cell.length_b   1.000
_cell.length_c   1.000
_cell.angle_alpha   90.00
_cell.angle_beta   90.00
_cell.angle_gamma   90.00
#
_symmetry.space_group_name_H-M   'P 1'
#
loop_
_entity.id
_entity.type
_entity.pdbx_description
1 polymer ?
#
loop_
_entity_poly.entity_id
_entity_poly.type
_entity_poly.pdbx_seq_one_letter_code
_entity_poly.pdbx_strand_id
1 'polypeptide(L)'
;MRLQQFTEHSSASPSDAQTPFLSSGVTGIGDARNIFYEQQLARKEKDITELRNAVHVAELNVRDIQQASLTKDLQHFEMVEKLKDEIRILEGKVKFLSGDANMEYLRNIFIQLLHCESSSGRKHILKAIGAVLKLSTTEMRAIERRTHP
;
A
#
# COMPACT_ATOMS: atom_id res chain seq x y z
N MET A 1 4.97 2.20 44.73
CA MET A 1 5.35 2.63 46.10
C MET A 1 5.27 4.15 46.21
N ARG A 2 4.17 4.69 46.75
CA ARG A 2 4.19 5.68 47.85
C ARG A 2 2.74 5.96 48.28
N LEU A 3 2.53 5.75 49.57
CA LEU A 3 1.32 5.98 50.36
C LEU A 3 1.33 7.39 50.96
N GLN A 4 0.15 7.77 51.49
CA GLN A 4 -0.15 8.85 52.45
C GLN A 4 -0.29 10.27 51.84
N GLN A 5 -1.30 11.07 52.20
CA GLN A 5 -1.83 11.26 53.55
C GLN A 5 -3.37 11.44 53.62
N PHE A 6 -3.91 10.82 54.66
CA PHE A 6 -5.25 10.97 55.24
C PHE A 6 -5.13 12.02 56.35
N THR A 7 -6.03 13.00 56.40
CA THR A 7 -6.25 13.81 57.62
C THR A 7 -7.74 14.13 57.72
N GLU A 8 -8.42 13.42 58.61
CA GLU A 8 -9.73 13.81 59.15
C GLU A 8 -9.53 14.90 60.22
N HIS A 9 -10.53 15.77 60.37
CA HIS A 9 -11.18 16.13 61.64
C HIS A 9 -12.03 17.40 61.40
N SER A 10 -13.34 17.33 61.62
CA SER A 10 -13.96 17.99 62.79
C SER A 10 -15.49 17.97 62.68
N SER A 11 -16.11 17.35 63.68
CA SER A 11 -17.55 17.26 63.88
C SER A 11 -18.09 18.53 64.55
N ALA A 12 -19.22 19.06 64.08
CA ALA A 12 -20.17 19.79 64.91
C ALA A 12 -21.54 19.90 64.20
N SER A 13 -22.54 19.19 64.72
CA SER A 13 -23.95 19.62 64.71
C SER A 13 -24.28 20.02 66.15
N PRO A 14 -25.11 21.05 66.39
CA PRO A 14 -26.55 20.79 66.48
C PRO A 14 -27.43 21.97 66.01
N SER A 15 -28.71 21.71 65.75
CA SER A 15 -29.83 22.29 66.52
C SER A 15 -31.11 22.29 65.70
N ASP A 16 -32.15 21.73 66.32
CA ASP A 16 -33.53 21.70 65.87
C ASP A 16 -34.07 23.09 65.47
N ALA A 17 -34.73 23.14 64.31
CA ALA A 17 -35.74 24.14 64.02
C ALA A 17 -36.99 23.40 63.52
N GLN A 18 -37.91 23.14 64.44
CA GLN A 18 -39.30 22.81 64.10
C GLN A 18 -39.90 24.00 63.34
N THR A 19 -40.39 23.77 62.13
CA THR A 19 -41.38 24.63 61.48
C THR A 19 -42.67 23.83 61.29
N PRO A 20 -43.71 24.10 62.08
CA PRO A 20 -45.03 23.52 61.83
C PRO A 20 -45.84 24.41 60.86
N PHE A 21 -46.62 23.76 59.99
CA PHE A 21 -47.90 24.23 59.43
C PHE A 21 -47.81 25.37 58.37
N LEU A 22 -48.41 25.32 57.16
CA LEU A 22 -49.70 24.82 56.70
C LEU A 22 -49.74 24.59 55.17
N SER A 23 -50.43 23.50 54.81
CA SER A 23 -51.50 23.37 53.81
C SER A 23 -51.41 24.05 52.43
N SER A 24 -51.36 23.16 51.43
CA SER A 24 -52.27 23.06 50.28
C SER A 24 -52.53 24.29 49.41
N GLY A 25 -52.04 24.19 48.17
CA GLY A 25 -52.47 24.98 47.02
C GLY A 25 -51.30 25.21 46.07
N VAL A 26 -51.25 24.47 44.96
CA VAL A 26 -50.17 24.42 43.93
C VAL A 26 -49.15 23.28 44.11
N THR A 27 -49.57 22.07 44.52
CA THR A 27 -48.72 20.87 44.35
C THR A 27 -48.60 20.45 42.88
N GLY A 28 -49.65 20.66 42.07
CA GLY A 28 -49.65 20.26 40.66
C GLY A 28 -48.62 20.97 39.76
N ILE A 29 -48.22 22.22 40.07
CA ILE A 29 -47.22 22.95 39.25
C ILE A 29 -45.79 22.61 39.70
N GLY A 30 -45.56 22.42 41.01
CA GLY A 30 -44.26 21.99 41.55
C GLY A 30 -43.88 20.58 41.11
N ASP A 31 -44.83 19.64 41.21
CA ASP A 31 -44.65 18.25 40.79
C ASP A 31 -44.52 18.14 39.27
N ALA A 32 -45.33 18.89 38.50
CA ALA A 32 -45.17 18.93 37.03
C ALA A 32 -43.84 19.54 36.59
N ARG A 33 -43.33 20.56 37.30
CA ARG A 33 -42.01 21.14 37.04
C ARG A 33 -40.90 20.13 37.33
N ASN A 34 -41.01 19.37 38.42
CA ASN A 34 -40.06 18.33 38.77
C ASN A 34 -40.02 17.20 37.72
N ILE A 35 -41.19 16.68 37.31
CA ILE A 35 -41.32 15.66 36.25
C ILE A 35 -40.71 16.14 34.93
N PHE A 36 -40.96 17.39 34.54
CA PHE A 36 -40.38 17.96 33.32
C PHE A 36 -38.85 18.03 33.37
N TYR A 37 -38.28 18.42 34.52
CA TYR A 37 -36.83 18.43 34.72
C TYR A 37 -36.22 17.03 34.65
N GLU A 38 -36.84 16.04 35.29
CA GLU A 38 -36.40 14.64 35.23
C GLU A 38 -36.44 14.11 33.79
N GLN A 39 -37.49 14.43 33.04
CA GLN A 39 -37.59 14.04 31.64
C GLN A 39 -36.50 14.69 30.79
N GLN A 40 -36.17 15.97 31.02
CA GLN A 40 -35.06 16.62 30.32
C GLN A 40 -33.71 16.00 30.68
N LEU A 41 -33.50 15.63 31.94
CA LEU A 41 -32.28 14.95 32.38
C LEU A 41 -32.16 13.57 31.72
N ALA A 42 -33.24 12.79 31.70
CA ALA A 42 -33.28 11.49 31.04
C ALA A 42 -32.99 11.59 29.53
N ARG A 43 -33.50 12.63 28.85
CA ARG A 43 -33.18 12.92 27.45
C ARG A 43 -31.68 13.19 27.27
N LYS A 44 -31.10 14.05 28.12
CA LYS A 44 -29.66 14.34 28.05
C LYS A 44 -28.79 13.11 28.30
N GLU A 45 -29.12 12.28 29.27
CA GLU A 45 -28.39 11.03 29.54
C GLU A 45 -28.47 10.04 28.37
N LYS A 46 -29.64 9.96 27.73
CA LYS A 46 -29.80 9.20 26.51
C LYS A 46 -28.91 9.74 25.38
N ASP A 47 -28.95 11.04 25.13
CA ASP A 47 -28.13 11.69 24.08
C ASP A 47 -26.63 11.49 24.35
N ILE A 48 -26.18 11.62 25.60
CA ILE A 48 -24.80 11.38 26.01
C ILE A 48 -24.40 9.92 25.71
N THR A 49 -25.27 8.96 26.01
CA THR A 49 -25.01 7.55 25.76
C THR A 49 -24.93 7.26 24.26
N GLU A 50 -25.86 7.81 23.47
CA GLU A 50 -25.85 7.67 22.02
C GLU A 50 -24.60 8.28 21.40
N LEU A 51 -24.18 9.48 21.85
CA LEU A 51 -22.96 10.13 21.39
C LEU A 51 -21.70 9.33 21.74
N ARG A 52 -21.61 8.79 22.97
CA ARG A 52 -20.48 7.92 23.38
C ARG A 52 -20.40 6.66 22.51
N ASN A 53 -21.55 6.04 22.22
CA ASN A 53 -21.61 4.88 21.34
C ASN A 53 -21.21 5.24 19.90
N ALA A 54 -21.69 6.38 19.39
CA ALA A 54 -21.34 6.84 18.05
C ALA A 54 -19.83 7.11 17.92
N VAL A 55 -19.21 7.74 18.93
CA VAL A 55 -17.76 7.94 18.97
C VAL A 55 -17.03 6.59 18.97
N HIS A 56 -17.44 5.66 19.84
CA HIS A 56 -16.80 4.35 19.91
C HIS A 56 -16.87 3.58 18.58
N VAL A 57 -18.03 3.57 17.93
CA VAL A 57 -18.20 2.94 16.61
C VAL A 57 -17.35 3.63 15.55
N ALA A 58 -17.29 4.97 15.56
CA ALA A 58 -16.45 5.72 14.64
C ALA A 58 -14.96 5.40 14.84
N GLU A 59 -14.50 5.28 16.08
CA GLU A 59 -13.12 4.89 16.40
C GLU A 59 -12.78 3.49 15.89
N LEU A 60 -13.69 2.52 16.05
CA LEU A 60 -13.51 1.17 15.51
C LEU A 60 -13.44 1.19 13.99
N ASN A 61 -14.36 1.91 13.33
CA ASN A 61 -14.36 2.04 11.87
C ASN A 61 -13.06 2.66 11.35
N VAL A 62 -12.52 3.67 12.04
CA VAL A 62 -11.23 4.28 11.67
C VAL A 62 -10.10 3.26 11.77
N ARG A 63 -10.05 2.46 12.83
CA ARG A 63 -9.03 1.41 13.00
C ARG A 63 -9.14 0.35 11.90
N ASP A 64 -10.34 -0.10 11.58
CA ASP A 64 -10.57 -1.10 10.53
C ASP A 64 -10.15 -0.58 9.15
N ILE A 65 -10.49 0.68 8.83
CA ILE A 65 -10.08 1.34 7.58
C ILE A 65 -8.55 1.47 7.53
N GLN A 66 -7.91 1.89 8.61
CA GLN A 66 -6.44 2.02 8.68
C GLN A 66 -5.75 0.67 8.47
N GLN A 67 -6.26 -0.40 9.09
CA GLN A 67 -5.72 -1.75 8.93
C GLN A 67 -5.89 -2.27 7.49
N ALA A 68 -7.06 -2.06 6.90
CA ALA A 68 -7.33 -2.44 5.52
C ALA A 68 -6.43 -1.69 4.54
N SER A 69 -6.24 -0.38 4.75
CA SER A 69 -5.32 0.44 3.94
C SER A 69 -3.89 -0.06 4.04
N LEU A 70 -3.38 -0.29 5.26
CA LEU A 70 -2.03 -0.79 5.47
C LEU A 70 -1.80 -2.13 4.78
N THR A 71 -2.75 -3.05 4.88
CA THR A 71 -2.67 -4.37 4.22
C THR A 71 -2.60 -4.22 2.70
N LYS A 72 -3.44 -3.34 2.14
CA LYS A 72 -3.44 -3.06 0.70
C LYS A 72 -2.12 -2.42 0.24
N ASP A 73 -1.57 -1.49 1.01
CA ASP A 73 -0.30 -0.84 0.70
C ASP A 73 0.87 -1.81 0.71
N LEU A 74 0.89 -2.75 1.67
CA LEU A 74 1.90 -3.83 1.71
C LEU A 74 1.79 -4.74 0.47
N GLN A 75 0.58 -5.18 0.12
CA GLN A 75 0.35 -6.01 -1.07
C GLN A 75 0.76 -5.30 -2.36
N HIS A 76 0.45 -4.00 -2.47
CA HIS A 76 0.87 -3.19 -3.61
C HIS A 76 2.39 -3.05 -3.67
N PHE A 77 3.06 -2.82 -2.54
CA PHE A 77 4.51 -2.74 -2.48
C PHE A 77 5.17 -4.04 -2.98
N GLU A 78 4.70 -5.19 -2.49
CA GLU A 78 5.17 -6.51 -2.93
C GLU A 78 4.97 -6.72 -4.44
N MET A 79 3.79 -6.35 -4.97
CA MET A 79 3.49 -6.48 -6.39
C MET A 79 4.40 -5.58 -7.24
N VAL A 80 4.64 -4.34 -6.80
CA VAL A 80 5.52 -3.39 -7.50
C VAL A 80 6.95 -3.93 -7.55
N GLU A 81 7.48 -4.47 -6.45
CA GLU A 81 8.82 -5.05 -6.43
C GLU A 81 8.92 -6.28 -7.35
N LYS A 82 7.91 -7.16 -7.32
CA LYS A 82 7.85 -8.31 -8.24
C LYS A 82 7.83 -7.88 -9.71
N LEU A 83 7.03 -6.87 -10.05
CA LEU A 83 6.96 -6.34 -11.41
C LEU A 83 8.28 -5.68 -11.84
N LYS A 84 8.93 -4.93 -10.95
CA LYS A 84 10.25 -4.34 -11.22
C LYS A 84 11.31 -5.41 -11.50
N ASP A 85 11.31 -6.50 -10.74
CA ASP A 85 12.22 -7.61 -10.96
C ASP A 85 11.95 -8.31 -12.30
N GLU A 86 10.67 -8.53 -12.64
CA GLU A 86 10.29 -9.09 -13.94
C GLU A 86 10.71 -8.19 -15.11
N ILE A 87 10.49 -6.88 -15.01
CA ILE A 87 10.97 -5.90 -15.98
C ILE A 87 12.49 -6.00 -16.12
N ARG A 88 13.24 -6.01 -15.02
CA ARG A 88 14.72 -6.13 -15.06
C ARG A 88 15.17 -7.41 -15.78
N ILE A 89 14.50 -8.53 -15.54
CA ILE A 89 14.77 -9.81 -16.21
C ILE A 89 14.47 -9.70 -17.71
N LEU A 90 13.32 -9.13 -18.08
CA LEU A 90 12.91 -8.95 -19.47
C LEU A 90 13.84 -7.99 -20.21
N GLU A 91 14.21 -6.86 -19.61
CA GLU A 91 15.20 -5.92 -20.14
C GLU A 91 16.55 -6.61 -20.35
N GLY A 92 16.98 -7.46 -19.41
CA GLY A 92 18.19 -8.28 -19.56
C GLY A 92 18.11 -9.21 -20.79
N LYS A 93 16.97 -9.88 -20.99
CA LYS A 93 16.73 -10.75 -22.15
C LYS A 93 16.68 -9.95 -23.44
N VAL A 94 15.97 -8.83 -23.46
CA VAL A 94 15.87 -7.93 -24.62
C VAL A 94 17.25 -7.39 -24.95
N LYS A 95 18.03 -6.89 -24.00
CA LYS A 95 19.41 -6.43 -24.26
C LYS A 95 20.32 -7.54 -24.79
N PHE A 96 20.13 -8.78 -24.34
CA PHE A 96 20.85 -9.93 -24.86
C PHE A 96 20.47 -10.25 -26.33
N LEU A 97 19.18 -10.14 -26.67
CA LEU A 97 18.64 -10.46 -28.00
C LEU A 97 18.78 -9.29 -28.99
N SER A 98 18.44 -8.08 -28.57
CA SER A 98 18.50 -6.79 -29.26
C SER A 98 19.91 -6.19 -29.26
N GLY A 99 20.95 -7.01 -29.46
CA GLY A 99 22.20 -6.53 -30.06
C GLY A 99 21.94 -6.06 -31.49
N ASP A 100 21.07 -5.07 -31.66
CA ASP A 100 20.26 -4.82 -32.86
C ASP A 100 21.08 -4.16 -33.98
N ALA A 101 22.13 -3.43 -33.62
CA ALA A 101 23.16 -2.99 -34.57
C ALA A 101 23.81 -4.18 -35.29
N ASN A 102 24.00 -5.32 -34.60
CA ASN A 102 24.51 -6.52 -35.23
C ASN A 102 23.48 -7.16 -36.16
N MET A 103 22.17 -7.09 -35.87
CA MET A 103 21.14 -7.71 -36.71
C MET A 103 20.81 -6.89 -37.95
N GLU A 104 20.77 -5.56 -37.85
CA GLU A 104 20.66 -4.69 -39.01
C GLU A 104 21.92 -4.78 -39.89
N TYR A 105 23.10 -4.80 -39.28
CA TYR A 105 24.35 -5.08 -39.98
C TYR A 105 24.34 -6.47 -40.63
N LEU A 106 23.92 -7.51 -39.91
CA LEU A 106 23.82 -8.88 -40.42
C LEU A 106 22.89 -8.98 -41.61
N ARG A 107 21.74 -8.29 -41.57
CA ARG A 107 20.82 -8.17 -42.70
C ARG A 107 21.54 -7.54 -43.90
N ASN A 108 22.24 -6.42 -43.71
CA ASN A 108 22.90 -5.70 -44.78
C ASN A 108 24.04 -6.51 -45.43
N ILE A 109 24.88 -7.16 -44.62
CA ILE A 109 25.97 -8.01 -45.14
C ILE A 109 25.44 -9.31 -45.78
N PHE A 110 24.30 -9.83 -45.31
CA PHE A 110 23.65 -10.97 -45.94
C PHE A 110 23.17 -10.63 -47.36
N ILE A 111 22.56 -9.46 -47.54
CA ILE A 111 22.19 -8.98 -48.89
C ILE A 111 23.44 -8.76 -49.75
N GLN A 112 24.53 -8.21 -49.20
CA GLN A 112 25.79 -8.04 -49.92
C GLN A 112 26.40 -9.39 -50.36
N LEU A 113 26.29 -10.43 -49.53
CA LEU A 113 26.77 -11.77 -49.85
C LEU A 113 26.07 -12.34 -51.09
N LEU A 114 24.75 -12.17 -51.20
CA LEU A 114 23.94 -12.70 -52.31
C LEU A 114 24.29 -12.07 -53.67
N HIS A 115 24.77 -10.83 -53.66
CA HIS A 115 25.15 -10.09 -54.88
C HIS A 115 26.67 -10.11 -55.15
N CYS A 116 27.46 -10.80 -54.32
CA CYS A 116 28.92 -10.78 -54.44
C CYS A 116 29.42 -11.80 -55.46
N GLU A 117 29.92 -11.32 -56.60
CA GLU A 117 30.48 -12.16 -57.68
C GLU A 117 31.95 -12.55 -57.47
N SER A 118 32.67 -11.82 -56.60
CA SER A 118 34.09 -12.07 -56.32
C SER A 118 34.28 -13.11 -55.22
N SER A 119 35.06 -14.15 -55.51
CA SER A 119 35.41 -15.20 -54.53
C SER A 119 36.12 -14.64 -53.28
N SER A 120 37.00 -13.64 -53.44
CA SER A 120 37.68 -13.00 -52.32
C SER A 120 36.74 -12.13 -51.48
N GLY A 121 35.84 -11.38 -52.13
CA GLY A 121 34.81 -10.58 -51.46
C GLY A 121 33.84 -11.45 -50.65
N ARG A 122 33.40 -12.57 -51.23
CA ARG A 122 32.49 -13.52 -50.57
C ARG A 122 33.11 -14.12 -49.30
N LYS A 123 34.42 -14.44 -49.33
CA LYS A 123 35.18 -14.93 -48.18
C LYS A 123 35.28 -13.89 -47.06
N HIS A 124 35.50 -12.62 -47.39
CA HIS A 124 35.52 -11.55 -46.39
C HIS A 124 34.15 -11.33 -45.75
N ILE A 125 33.07 -11.33 -46.53
CA ILE A 125 31.71 -11.18 -46.02
C ILE A 125 31.33 -12.35 -45.10
N LEU A 126 31.68 -13.59 -45.47
CA LEU A 126 31.45 -14.77 -44.61
C LEU A 126 32.21 -14.70 -43.28
N LYS A 127 33.45 -14.17 -43.28
CA LYS A 127 34.18 -13.91 -42.03
C LYS A 127 33.50 -12.85 -41.16
N ALA A 128 32.99 -11.78 -41.77
CA ALA A 128 32.24 -10.74 -41.05
C ALA A 128 30.94 -11.31 -40.43
N ILE A 129 30.18 -12.09 -41.19
CA ILE A 129 29.00 -12.82 -40.70
C ILE A 129 29.36 -13.73 -39.53
N GLY A 130 30.44 -14.51 -39.65
CA GLY A 130 30.86 -15.41 -38.59
C GLY A 130 31.31 -14.69 -37.31
N ALA A 131 31.89 -13.50 -37.41
CA ALA A 131 32.21 -12.67 -36.25
C ALA A 131 30.95 -12.11 -35.55
N VAL A 132 29.97 -11.63 -36.34
CA VAL A 132 28.69 -11.11 -35.85
C VAL A 132 27.87 -12.19 -35.14
N LEU A 133 27.86 -13.40 -35.71
CA LEU A 133 27.20 -14.59 -35.17
C LEU A 133 28.01 -15.31 -34.08
N LYS A 134 29.25 -14.85 -33.80
CA LYS A 134 30.17 -15.46 -32.83
C LYS A 134 30.42 -16.95 -33.08
N LEU A 135 30.59 -17.34 -34.34
CA LEU A 135 30.88 -18.71 -34.73
C LEU A 135 32.24 -19.16 -34.16
N SER A 136 32.31 -20.42 -33.76
CA SER A 136 33.53 -21.06 -33.29
C SER A 136 34.56 -21.27 -34.40
N THR A 137 35.80 -21.54 -34.01
CA THR A 137 36.90 -21.79 -34.97
C THR A 137 36.65 -23.04 -35.83
N THR A 138 35.93 -24.04 -35.31
CA THR A 138 35.55 -25.26 -36.04
C THR A 138 34.48 -24.97 -37.09
N GLU A 139 33.45 -24.19 -36.75
CA GLU A 139 32.41 -23.74 -37.66
C GLU A 139 32.99 -22.87 -38.79
N MET A 140 33.90 -21.95 -38.45
CA MET A 140 34.59 -21.10 -39.42
C MET A 140 35.39 -21.92 -40.44
N ARG A 141 36.12 -22.94 -39.98
CA ARG A 141 36.88 -23.86 -40.87
C ARG A 141 35.96 -24.70 -41.76
N ALA A 142 34.75 -25.04 -41.31
CA ALA A 142 33.79 -25.76 -42.14
C ALA A 142 33.27 -24.90 -43.31
N ILE A 143 33.07 -23.60 -43.07
CA ILE A 143 32.67 -22.62 -44.09
C ILE A 143 33.80 -22.40 -45.11
N GLU A 144 35.05 -22.24 -44.66
CA GLU A 144 36.21 -22.04 -45.54
C GLU A 144 36.46 -23.24 -46.47
N ARG A 145 36.22 -24.48 -45.99
CA ARG A 145 36.35 -25.69 -46.81
C ARG A 145 35.31 -25.81 -47.93
N ARG A 146 34.12 -25.22 -47.77
CA ARG A 146 33.04 -25.25 -48.79
C ARG A 146 33.09 -24.07 -49.77
N THR A 147 33.91 -23.07 -49.50
CA THR A 147 34.00 -21.83 -50.29
C THR A 147 35.21 -21.78 -51.23
N HIS A 148 36.14 -22.72 -51.09
CA HIS A 148 37.16 -23.00 -52.10
C HIS A 148 36.64 -24.04 -53.11
N PRO A 149 36.71 -23.78 -54.43
CA PRO A 149 36.48 -24.81 -55.44
C PRO A 149 37.54 -25.91 -55.38
#